data_AF-A5YBN9-F1
#
_entry.id   AF-A5YBN9-F1
#
_cell.length_a   1.000
_cell.length_b   1.000
_cell.length_c   1.000
_cell.angle_alpha   90.00
_cell.angle_beta   90.00
_cell.angle_gamma   90.00
#
_symmetry.space_group_name_H-M   'P 1'
#
loop_
_entity.id
_entity.type
_entity.pdbx_description
1 polymer ?
#
loop_
_entity_poly.entity_id
_entity_poly.type
_entity_poly.pdbx_seq_one_letter_code
_entity_poly.pdbx_strand_id
1 'polypeptide(L)'
;TDELKFIVLLLKDRTEQKQISVKIAHIDIDLYQRRTSVTVNVNGLEIPMSNLPYRYPQADIQIKQNGEGISVYAASFGLHEVYFDKKSWKIKVVDWMKGKTCGLCGKADGETMQEYRTPTGWIATTAVSFAHSWILPAES
;
A
#
# COMPACT_ATOMS: atom_id res chain seq x y z
N THR A 1 16.78 -3.63 15.97
CA THR A 1 15.32 -3.55 15.72
C THR A 1 15.16 -3.24 14.27
N ASP A 2 14.45 -4.06 13.49
CA ASP A 2 14.23 -3.74 12.09
C ASP A 2 13.35 -2.49 12.01
N GLU A 3 13.90 -1.42 11.42
CA GLU A 3 13.21 -0.16 11.23
C GLU A 3 12.06 -0.34 10.23
N LEU A 4 10.86 0.06 10.63
CA LEU A 4 9.69 0.05 9.74
C LEU A 4 9.92 1.03 8.59
N LYS A 5 10.00 0.52 7.36
CA LYS A 5 10.29 1.36 6.18
C LYS A 5 9.05 1.94 5.51
N PHE A 6 7.94 1.21 5.51
CA PHE A 6 6.66 1.67 4.97
C PHE A 6 5.49 0.88 5.56
N ILE A 7 4.29 1.44 5.44
CA ILE A 7 3.01 0.74 5.64
C ILE A 7 2.15 1.00 4.40
N VAL A 8 1.46 -0.02 3.89
CA VAL A 8 0.39 0.15 2.90
C VAL A 8 -0.92 -0.34 3.52
N LEU A 9 -1.90 0.56 3.65
CA LEU A 9 -3.21 0.27 4.22
C LEU A 9 -4.25 0.25 3.12
N LEU A 10 -5.06 -0.81 3.09
CA LEU A 10 -6.31 -0.82 2.33
C LEU A 10 -7.43 -0.34 3.24
N LEU A 11 -7.99 0.82 2.92
CA LEU A 11 -9.12 1.41 3.61
C LEU A 11 -10.40 1.19 2.80
N LYS A 12 -11.51 1.01 3.50
CA LYS A 12 -12.85 0.98 2.92
C LYS A 12 -13.71 2.02 3.62
N ASP A 13 -14.32 2.92 2.87
CA ASP A 13 -15.27 3.86 3.43
C ASP A 13 -16.65 3.22 3.64
N ARG A 14 -17.60 4.00 4.18
CA ARG A 14 -18.99 3.55 4.41
C ARG A 14 -19.72 3.14 3.13
N THR A 15 -19.21 3.52 1.97
CA THR A 15 -19.76 3.19 0.64
C THR A 15 -19.02 2.02 -0.01
N GLU A 16 -18.17 1.31 0.73
CA GLU A 16 -17.29 0.24 0.23
C GLU A 16 -16.28 0.71 -0.83
N GLN A 17 -16.06 2.02 -0.96
CA GLN A 17 -15.02 2.53 -1.84
C GLN A 17 -13.66 2.28 -1.22
N LYS A 18 -12.76 1.74 -2.05
CA LYS A 18 -11.40 1.40 -1.66
C LYS A 18 -10.52 2.65 -1.75
N GLN A 19 -9.70 2.83 -0.73
CA GLN A 19 -8.58 3.76 -0.71
C GLN A 19 -7.32 2.98 -0.34
N ILE A 20 -6.19 3.35 -0.94
CA ILE A 20 -4.88 2.88 -0.51
C ILE A 20 -4.13 4.04 0.12
N SER A 21 -3.69 3.87 1.36
CA SER A 21 -2.81 4.81 2.04
C SER A 21 -1.41 4.21 2.13
N VAL A 22 -0.41 4.91 1.64
CA VAL A 22 1.01 4.54 1.70
C VAL A 22 1.70 5.49 2.67
N LYS A 23 2.19 4.96 3.78
CA LYS A 23 2.93 5.70 4.81
C LYS A 23 4.42 5.38 4.72
N ILE A 24 5.25 6.39 4.53
CA ILE A 24 6.72 6.28 4.46
C ILE A 24 7.32 7.38 5.34
N ALA A 25 7.90 7.01 6.48
CA ALA A 25 8.36 7.96 7.50
C ALA A 25 7.27 8.97 7.88
N HIS A 26 7.41 10.25 7.51
CA HIS A 26 6.45 11.33 7.76
C HIS A 26 5.55 11.65 6.55
N ILE A 27 5.62 10.83 5.51
CA ILE A 27 4.97 11.07 4.22
C ILE A 27 3.76 10.15 4.11
N ASP A 28 2.59 10.75 3.94
CA ASP A 28 1.33 10.06 3.71
C ASP A 28 0.88 10.27 2.27
N ILE A 29 0.67 9.17 1.53
CA ILE A 29 0.20 9.20 0.14
C ILE A 29 -1.10 8.43 0.04
N ASP A 30 -2.19 9.12 -0.25
CA ASP A 30 -3.52 8.53 -0.34
C ASP A 30 -3.98 8.44 -1.79
N LEU A 31 -4.28 7.24 -2.24
CA LEU A 31 -4.85 6.92 -3.56
C LEU A 31 -6.31 6.53 -3.37
N TYR A 32 -7.23 7.25 -4.00
CA TYR A 32 -8.66 6.97 -3.88
C TYR A 32 -9.41 7.29 -5.17
N GLN A 33 -10.56 6.65 -5.33
CA GLN A 33 -11.45 6.93 -6.44
C GLN A 33 -12.28 8.19 -6.15
N ARG A 34 -12.33 9.10 -7.11
CA ARG A 34 -13.25 10.25 -7.10
C ARG A 34 -14.12 10.20 -8.34
N ARG A 35 -15.39 9.80 -8.17
CA ARG A 35 -16.36 9.61 -9.27
C ARG A 35 -15.80 8.66 -10.34
N THR A 36 -15.29 9.22 -11.44
CA THR A 36 -14.82 8.51 -12.63
C THR A 36 -13.31 8.61 -12.82
N SER A 37 -12.54 9.10 -11.84
CA SER A 37 -11.07 9.10 -11.91
C SER A 37 -10.45 8.62 -10.60
N VAL A 38 -9.17 8.27 -10.66
CA VAL A 38 -8.33 8.12 -9.47
C VAL A 38 -7.70 9.46 -9.15
N THR A 39 -7.56 9.75 -7.87
CA THR A 39 -6.91 10.95 -7.33
C THR A 39 -5.83 10.53 -6.34
N VAL A 40 -4.82 11.38 -6.17
CA VAL A 40 -3.74 11.19 -5.20
C VAL A 40 -3.56 12.42 -4.33
N ASN A 41 -3.50 12.23 -3.03
CA ASN A 41 -3.08 13.24 -2.07
C ASN A 41 -1.69 12.89 -1.53
N VAL A 42 -0.87 13.92 -1.30
CA VAL A 42 0.41 13.81 -0.60
C VAL A 42 0.36 14.73 0.59
N ASN A 43 0.48 14.18 1.80
CA ASN A 43 0.35 14.89 3.08
C ASN A 43 -0.94 15.74 3.16
N GLY A 44 -2.05 15.17 2.71
CA GLY A 44 -3.36 15.83 2.68
C GLY A 44 -3.57 16.84 1.53
N LEU A 45 -2.55 17.12 0.72
CA LEU A 45 -2.65 18.00 -0.44
C LEU A 45 -2.92 17.20 -1.71
N GLU A 46 -4.02 17.48 -2.40
CA GLU A 46 -4.31 16.86 -3.70
C GLU A 46 -3.30 17.29 -4.77
N ILE A 47 -2.74 16.30 -5.48
CA ILE A 47 -1.88 16.54 -6.63
C ILE A 47 -2.75 16.46 -7.89
N PRO A 48 -2.91 17.57 -8.64
CA PRO A 48 -3.64 17.56 -9.90
C PRO A 48 -3.03 16.57 -10.88
N MET A 49 -3.87 15.88 -11.67
CA MET A 49 -3.39 14.94 -12.69
C MET A 49 -2.45 15.61 -13.71
N SER A 50 -2.65 16.91 -13.99
CA SER A 50 -1.77 17.72 -14.84
C SER A 50 -0.36 17.91 -14.29
N ASN A 51 -0.17 17.68 -12.98
CA ASN A 51 1.11 17.84 -12.29
C ASN A 51 1.84 16.49 -12.11
N LEU A 52 1.31 15.41 -12.68
CA LEU A 52 2.03 14.13 -12.77
C LEU A 52 2.95 14.13 -14.00
N PRO A 53 4.19 13.63 -13.90
CA PRO A 53 4.76 12.91 -12.75
C PRO A 53 5.19 13.86 -11.61
N TYR A 54 4.75 13.54 -10.39
CA TYR A 54 5.14 14.26 -9.18
C TYR A 54 6.35 13.59 -8.54
N ARG A 55 7.30 14.39 -8.03
CA ARG A 55 8.45 13.91 -7.24
C ARG A 55 8.41 14.59 -5.88
N TYR A 56 8.56 13.81 -4.82
CA TYR A 56 8.65 14.38 -3.47
C TYR A 56 10.02 15.06 -3.29
N PRO A 57 10.09 16.31 -2.79
CA PRO A 57 11.37 17.05 -2.77
C PRO A 57 12.45 16.46 -1.85
N GLN A 58 12.07 15.83 -0.75
CA GLN A 58 12.99 15.38 0.31
C GLN A 58 13.28 13.88 0.31
N ALA A 59 12.69 13.11 -0.62
CA ALA A 59 12.82 11.67 -0.66
C ALA A 59 12.70 11.16 -2.10
N ASP A 60 13.35 10.03 -2.41
CA ASP A 60 13.24 9.37 -3.71
C ASP A 60 11.90 8.65 -3.85
N ILE A 61 10.84 9.46 -4.01
CA ILE A 61 9.46 9.04 -4.20
C ILE A 61 8.93 9.70 -5.46
N GLN A 62 8.34 8.90 -6.34
CA GLN A 62 7.77 9.36 -7.58
C GLN A 62 6.34 8.84 -7.76
N ILE A 63 5.43 9.72 -8.16
CA ILE A 63 4.04 9.40 -8.43
C ILE A 63 3.78 9.67 -9.92
N LYS A 64 3.21 8.71 -10.63
CA LYS A 64 2.93 8.83 -12.07
C LYS A 64 1.55 8.30 -12.40
N GLN A 65 0.95 8.87 -13.44
CA GLN A 65 -0.14 8.19 -14.11
C GLN A 65 0.41 6.95 -14.84
N ASN A 66 -0.29 5.82 -14.71
CA ASN A 66 0.03 4.57 -15.38
C ASN A 66 -1.28 3.95 -15.89
N GLY A 67 -1.49 3.95 -17.20
CA GLY A 67 -2.78 3.54 -17.79
C GLY A 67 -3.96 4.34 -17.23
N GLU A 68 -4.98 3.64 -16.73
CA GLU A 68 -6.17 4.23 -16.10
C GLU A 68 -5.98 4.59 -14.62
N GLY A 69 -4.84 4.23 -14.03
CA GLY A 69 -4.55 4.38 -12.61
C GLY A 69 -3.35 5.27 -12.31
N ILE A 70 -2.90 5.20 -11.05
CA ILE A 70 -1.74 5.91 -10.52
C ILE A 70 -0.77 4.89 -9.92
N SER A 71 0.52 5.04 -10.22
CA SER A 71 1.61 4.28 -9.60
C SER A 71 2.45 5.19 -8.70
N VAL A 72 2.74 4.72 -7.49
CA VAL A 72 3.69 5.30 -6.53
C VAL A 72 4.94 4.41 -6.49
N TYR A 73 6.12 5.01 -6.68
CA TYR A 73 7.42 4.35 -6.66
C TYR A 73 8.25 4.92 -5.51
N ALA A 74 8.82 4.05 -4.67
CA ALA A 74 9.64 4.44 -3.52
C ALA A 74 10.69 3.35 -3.21
N ALA A 75 11.48 2.99 -4.23
CA ALA A 75 12.34 1.80 -4.20
C ALA A 75 13.43 1.86 -3.11
N SER A 76 13.93 3.06 -2.80
CA SER A 76 14.88 3.30 -1.70
C SER A 76 14.30 2.92 -0.32
N PHE A 77 12.97 2.93 -0.19
CA PHE A 77 12.24 2.52 1.02
C PHE A 77 11.79 1.06 0.99
N GLY A 78 12.05 0.32 -0.09
CA GLY A 78 11.65 -1.07 -0.22
C GLY A 78 10.38 -1.29 -1.06
N LEU A 79 9.71 -0.22 -1.47
CA LEU A 79 8.46 -0.27 -2.22
C LEU A 79 8.73 -0.01 -3.71
N HIS A 80 8.74 -1.08 -4.51
CA HIS A 80 8.98 -0.96 -5.94
C HIS A 80 7.82 -0.24 -6.64
N GLU A 81 6.57 -0.62 -6.35
CA GLU A 81 5.38 0.01 -6.95
C GLU A 81 4.14 -0.23 -6.08
N VAL A 82 3.35 0.81 -5.86
CA VAL A 82 1.93 0.69 -5.48
C VAL A 82 1.11 1.25 -6.63
N TYR A 83 0.36 0.37 -7.27
CA TYR A 83 -0.55 0.73 -8.36
C TYR A 83 -1.99 0.68 -7.86
N PHE A 84 -2.78 1.69 -8.21
CA PHE A 84 -4.20 1.75 -7.90
C PHE A 84 -4.99 2.30 -9.10
N ASP A 85 -5.98 1.52 -9.54
CA ASP A 85 -7.03 1.96 -10.45
C ASP A 85 -8.42 1.64 -9.86
N LYS A 86 -9.48 1.88 -10.64
CA LYS A 86 -10.86 1.63 -10.20
C LYS A 86 -11.20 0.15 -9.97
N LYS A 87 -10.50 -0.75 -10.66
CA LYS A 87 -10.80 -2.19 -10.72
C LYS A 87 -9.86 -2.99 -9.82
N SER A 88 -8.62 -2.56 -9.72
CA SER A 88 -7.52 -3.34 -9.20
C SER A 88 -6.47 -2.48 -8.51
N TRP A 89 -5.71 -3.14 -7.66
CA TRP A 89 -4.54 -2.57 -7.04
C TRP A 89 -3.46 -3.63 -6.93
N LYS A 90 -2.21 -3.19 -6.89
CA LYS A 90 -1.06 -4.06 -6.82
C LYS A 90 0.03 -3.42 -5.99
N ILE A 91 0.69 -4.24 -5.18
CA ILE A 91 1.88 -3.86 -4.43
C ILE A 91 3.02 -4.73 -4.93
N LYS A 92 4.14 -4.10 -5.27
CA LYS A 92 5.41 -4.76 -5.56
C LYS A 92 6.45 -4.20 -4.61
N VAL A 93 7.23 -5.09 -4.01
CA VAL A 93 8.40 -4.74 -3.21
C VAL A 93 9.67 -5.03 -4.00
N VAL A 94 10.76 -4.37 -3.64
CA VAL A 94 12.08 -4.64 -4.21
C VAL A 94 12.66 -5.95 -3.65
N ASP A 95 13.58 -6.58 -4.39
CA ASP A 95 14.10 -7.92 -4.05
C ASP A 95 14.73 -8.01 -2.65
N TRP A 96 15.39 -6.95 -2.17
CA TRP A 96 16.02 -6.95 -0.85
C TRP A 96 15.01 -6.91 0.33
N MET A 97 13.71 -6.73 0.04
CA MET A 97 12.59 -6.89 0.98
C MET A 97 12.05 -8.33 1.04
N LYS A 98 12.57 -9.26 0.25
CA LYS A 98 12.22 -10.69 0.32
C LYS A 98 12.35 -11.21 1.76
N GLY A 99 11.26 -11.77 2.29
CA GLY A 99 11.20 -12.30 3.66
C GLY A 99 11.07 -11.24 4.77
N LYS A 100 11.04 -9.95 4.43
CA LYS A 100 11.03 -8.83 5.38
C LYS A 100 9.71 -8.07 5.44
N THR A 101 8.72 -8.49 4.67
CA THR A 101 7.37 -7.92 4.72
C THR A 101 6.48 -8.71 5.69
N CYS A 102 5.41 -8.08 6.13
CA CYS A 102 4.32 -8.74 6.84
C CYS A 102 3.00 -8.06 6.43
N GLY A 103 1.88 -8.74 6.67
CA GLY A 103 0.55 -8.28 6.26
C GLY A 103 -0.20 -9.30 5.42
N LEU A 104 -1.32 -8.86 4.86
CA LEU A 104 -2.17 -9.68 3.99
C LEU A 104 -1.47 -10.19 2.74
N CYS A 105 -0.45 -9.47 2.25
CA CYS A 105 0.38 -9.89 1.11
C CYS A 105 1.51 -10.86 1.51
N GLY A 106 1.61 -11.24 2.78
CA GLY A 106 2.61 -12.19 3.29
C GLY A 106 4.02 -11.61 3.39
N LYS A 107 5.01 -12.51 3.42
CA LYS A 107 6.43 -12.22 3.65
C LYS A 107 7.26 -11.97 2.38
N ALA A 108 6.64 -12.12 1.21
CA ALA A 108 7.32 -12.04 -0.08
C ALA A 108 8.54 -12.98 -0.21
N ASP A 109 8.60 -14.09 0.53
CA ASP A 109 9.71 -15.07 0.53
C ASP A 109 9.55 -16.20 -0.49
N GLY A 110 8.37 -16.30 -1.14
CA GLY A 110 8.04 -17.37 -2.08
C GLY A 110 7.54 -18.65 -1.41
N GLU A 111 7.36 -18.64 -0.09
CA GLU A 111 6.74 -19.72 0.66
C GLU A 111 5.21 -19.66 0.50
N THR A 112 4.60 -20.80 0.17
CA THR A 112 3.15 -20.90 -0.10
C THR A 112 2.41 -21.84 0.86
N MET A 113 3.13 -22.60 1.69
CA MET A 113 2.52 -23.56 2.61
C MET A 113 1.94 -22.91 3.87
N GLN A 114 2.39 -21.70 4.22
CA GLN A 114 2.03 -21.02 5.48
C GLN A 114 1.52 -19.60 5.24
N GLU A 115 0.70 -19.41 4.20
CA GLU A 115 0.20 -18.10 3.77
C GLU A 115 -0.71 -17.42 4.80
N TYR A 116 -1.41 -18.20 5.63
CA TYR A 116 -2.33 -17.68 6.65
C TYR A 116 -1.68 -17.38 8.00
N ARG A 117 -0.38 -17.05 8.00
CA ARG A 117 0.35 -16.68 9.22
C ARG A 117 -0.09 -15.29 9.72
N THR A 118 -0.73 -15.23 10.88
CA THR A 118 -1.24 -14.03 11.52
C THR A 118 -0.11 -13.16 12.12
N PRO A 119 -0.39 -11.91 12.56
CA PRO A 119 0.60 -11.07 13.25
C PRO A 119 1.16 -11.71 14.53
N THR A 120 0.37 -12.57 15.18
CA THR A 120 0.76 -13.29 16.40
C THR A 120 1.61 -14.54 16.12
N GLY A 121 1.86 -14.85 14.85
CA GLY A 121 2.67 -15.99 14.42
C GLY A 121 1.91 -17.30 14.26
N TRP A 122 0.62 -17.34 14.60
CA TRP A 122 -0.24 -18.51 14.41
C TRP A 122 -0.65 -18.68 12.95
N ILE A 123 -0.91 -19.90 12.51
CA ILE A 123 -1.43 -20.18 11.17
C ILE A 123 -2.94 -20.34 11.27
N ALA A 124 -3.69 -19.41 10.67
CA ALA A 124 -5.14 -19.48 10.65
C ALA A 124 -5.62 -20.61 9.71
N THR A 125 -6.79 -21.17 9.99
CA THR A 125 -7.36 -22.29 9.20
C THR A 125 -8.16 -21.81 7.99
N THR A 126 -8.55 -20.54 7.94
CA THR A 126 -9.36 -19.97 6.87
C THR A 126 -8.84 -18.61 6.43
N ALA A 127 -9.07 -18.27 5.15
CA ALA A 127 -8.74 -16.95 4.62
C ALA A 127 -9.44 -15.80 5.38
N VAL A 128 -10.68 -16.03 5.83
CA VAL A 128 -11.46 -15.02 6.58
C VAL A 128 -10.83 -14.75 7.94
N SER A 129 -10.48 -15.79 8.70
CA SER A 129 -9.83 -15.62 10.01
C SER A 129 -8.44 -14.98 9.88
N PHE A 130 -7.68 -15.36 8.84
CA PHE A 130 -6.43 -14.68 8.50
C PHE A 130 -6.66 -13.20 8.21
N ALA A 131 -7.60 -12.85 7.34
CA ALA A 131 -7.89 -11.47 6.97
C ALA A 131 -8.31 -10.62 8.17
N HIS A 132 -9.17 -11.16 9.04
CA HIS A 132 -9.61 -10.48 10.26
C HIS A 132 -8.46 -10.22 11.24
N SER A 133 -7.44 -11.08 11.28
CA SER A 133 -6.29 -10.89 12.18
C SER A 133 -5.42 -9.67 11.82
N TRP A 134 -5.57 -9.11 10.61
CA TRP A 134 -4.84 -7.95 10.12
C TRP A 134 -5.68 -6.65 10.11
N ILE A 135 -6.91 -6.69 10.62
CA ILE A 135 -7.71 -5.47 10.76
C ILE A 135 -7.11 -4.62 11.88
N LEU A 136 -6.73 -3.39 11.53
CA LEU A 136 -6.34 -2.38 12.51
C LEU A 136 -7.61 -1.70 13.04
N PRO A 137 -7.69 -1.42 14.35
CA PRO A 137 -8.78 -0.59 14.87
C PRO A 137 -8.74 0.77 14.19
N ALA A 138 -9.92 1.37 13.94
CA ALA A 138 -9.98 2.75 13.51
C ALA A 138 -9.29 3.62 14.57
N GLU A 139 -8.38 4.51 14.14
CA GLU A 139 -7.78 5.50 15.03
C GLU A 139 -8.93 6.24 15.76
N SER A 140 -8.89 6.22 17.11
CA SER A 140 -9.87 6.89 17.98
C SER A 140 -9.59 8.39 18.09
#